data_AF-A0A2P8IF99-F1
#
_entry.id   AF-A0A2P8IF99-F1
#
_cell.length_a   1.000
_cell.length_b   1.000
_cell.length_c   1.000
_cell.angle_alpha   90.00
_cell.angle_beta   90.00
_cell.angle_gamma   90.00
#
_symmetry.space_group_name_H-M   'P 1'
#
loop_
_entity.id
_entity.type
_entity.pdbx_description
1 polymer ?
#
loop_
_entity_poly.entity_id
_entity_poly.type
_entity_poly.pdbx_seq_one_letter_code
_entity_poly.pdbx_strand_id
1 'polypeptide(L)'
;MTGNPLVAPEQDSTKSYTGIGIAESVSDLVQGIESGNWVDIGLGAAGTGLEALSIVMDPFGSIASNLVSFIIEHVGPLREALDKLAGNADAVAAHARTWKNIATAVGEVHSAYGAEHTADTASWSGKAADAYRARAADIVAVIGAAAQAASGLGSAVEMAGVVVGVVRETVRDLIADLVGRLAVWAAEALTIIGLPAAAVQASAAAAKWAARIAQLVKQLVRTMQKLMPLLRRLGDLFKQIRKKMDDLRRGRNGNKPPDEPGKKPTPSGDGPTGPSRTPDPDAEPGGTRTEIDPKHDADTKRSLQRENESATTLARAGYDVEQNPNVPGPKNPDYRIEGRIFDNIAPVTGSPRNIHSRIAEKVADGQTDRVVLNLADSPVDVERLRGQMRDWPIEGLKEVIVIDRTGAVLHLYP
;
A
#
# COMPACT_ATOMS: atom_id res chain seq x y z
N MET A 1 52.09 -26.19 -8.75
CA MET A 1 52.52 -24.90 -8.17
C MET A 1 51.80 -24.74 -6.85
N THR A 2 52.54 -24.81 -5.74
CA THR A 2 52.03 -24.68 -4.37
C THR A 2 51.77 -23.20 -4.06
N GLY A 3 50.52 -22.87 -3.72
CA GLY A 3 50.06 -21.51 -3.46
C GLY A 3 50.68 -20.90 -2.18
N ASN A 4 50.94 -19.60 -2.21
CA ASN A 4 51.54 -18.83 -1.13
C ASN A 4 50.57 -18.71 0.07
N PRO A 5 50.94 -19.18 1.27
CA PRO A 5 50.07 -19.13 2.47
C PRO A 5 49.86 -17.72 3.04
N LEU A 6 50.52 -16.70 2.49
CA LEU A 6 50.36 -15.28 2.85
C LEU A 6 49.40 -14.53 1.92
N VAL A 7 48.89 -15.18 0.87
CA VAL A 7 47.87 -14.62 -0.02
C VAL A 7 46.52 -15.10 0.48
N ALA A 8 45.78 -14.21 1.16
CA ALA A 8 44.37 -14.46 1.45
C ALA A 8 43.64 -14.66 0.11
N PRO A 9 42.87 -15.76 -0.06
CA PRO A 9 42.06 -15.94 -1.26
C PRO A 9 41.13 -14.72 -1.41
N GLU A 10 40.93 -14.25 -2.65
CA GLU A 10 39.95 -13.20 -2.94
C GLU A 10 38.59 -13.63 -2.36
N GLN A 11 38.12 -12.90 -1.34
CA GLN A 11 36.72 -13.01 -0.93
C GLN A 11 35.90 -12.32 -2.01
N ASP A 12 35.28 -13.13 -2.85
CA ASP A 12 34.34 -12.69 -3.87
C ASP A 12 33.16 -11.98 -3.19
N SER A 13 33.25 -10.64 -3.08
CA SER A 13 32.21 -9.78 -2.50
C SER A 13 31.01 -9.60 -3.44
N THR A 14 31.02 -10.26 -4.60
CA THR A 14 29.88 -10.37 -5.49
C THR A 14 28.82 -11.23 -4.80
N LYS A 15 27.98 -10.60 -3.96
CA LYS A 15 26.81 -11.25 -3.36
C LYS A 15 25.93 -11.82 -4.48
N SER A 16 26.15 -13.08 -4.84
CA SER A 16 25.24 -13.81 -5.70
C SER A 16 23.92 -13.91 -4.95
N TYR A 17 22.96 -13.07 -5.33
CA TYR A 17 21.62 -13.11 -4.79
C TYR A 17 20.95 -14.39 -5.29
N THR A 18 21.13 -15.50 -4.58
CA THR A 18 20.36 -16.74 -4.77
C THR A 18 18.97 -16.57 -4.16
N GLY A 19 18.01 -17.42 -4.55
CA GLY A 19 16.68 -17.40 -3.92
C GLY A 19 16.74 -17.66 -2.40
N ILE A 20 17.76 -18.41 -1.97
CA ILE A 20 18.00 -18.81 -0.58
C ILE A 20 18.37 -17.61 0.30
N GLY A 21 19.27 -16.72 -0.14
CA GLY A 21 19.65 -15.54 0.66
C GLY A 21 18.51 -14.52 0.85
N ILE A 22 17.58 -14.47 -0.11
CA ILE A 22 16.34 -13.69 0.04
C ILE A 22 15.42 -14.34 1.08
N ALA A 23 15.28 -15.67 1.06
CA ALA A 23 14.48 -16.39 2.03
C ALA A 23 15.00 -16.22 3.47
N GLU A 24 16.32 -16.27 3.68
CA GLU A 24 16.94 -15.99 5.00
C GLU A 24 16.63 -14.56 5.47
N SER A 25 16.80 -13.57 4.60
CA SER A 25 16.51 -12.17 4.92
C SER A 25 15.03 -11.92 5.26
N VAL A 26 14.13 -12.66 4.60
CA VAL A 26 12.69 -12.64 4.91
C VAL A 26 12.43 -13.29 6.25
N SER A 27 12.94 -14.51 6.49
CA SER A 27 12.76 -15.24 7.74
C SER A 27 13.22 -14.41 8.95
N ASP A 28 14.41 -13.82 8.89
CA ASP A 28 14.96 -13.00 9.99
C ASP A 28 14.07 -11.79 10.28
N LEU A 29 13.56 -11.13 9.24
CA LEU A 29 12.68 -9.98 9.40
C LEU A 29 11.31 -10.38 9.96
N VAL A 30 10.74 -11.48 9.48
CA VAL A 30 9.46 -12.02 9.96
C VAL A 30 9.57 -12.38 11.44
N GLN A 31 10.63 -13.08 11.85
CA GLN A 31 10.90 -13.39 13.25
C GLN A 31 11.08 -12.11 14.09
N GLY A 32 11.77 -11.10 13.56
CA GLY A 32 11.90 -9.80 14.22
C GLY A 32 10.56 -9.10 14.44
N ILE A 33 9.63 -9.20 13.49
CA ILE A 33 8.26 -8.68 13.60
C ILE A 33 7.50 -9.46 14.70
N GLU A 34 7.50 -10.79 14.61
CA GLU A 34 6.75 -11.69 15.51
C GLU A 34 7.27 -11.67 16.95
N SER A 35 8.55 -11.34 17.15
CA SER A 35 9.12 -11.15 18.49
C SER A 35 8.42 -10.06 19.31
N GLY A 36 7.68 -9.14 18.66
CA GLY A 36 7.00 -8.04 19.33
C GLY A 36 7.94 -6.98 19.93
N ASN A 37 9.26 -7.08 19.73
CA ASN A 37 10.27 -6.16 20.29
C ASN A 37 10.07 -4.69 19.89
N TRP A 38 9.31 -4.44 18.83
CA TRP A 38 8.98 -3.10 18.36
C TRP A 38 7.81 -2.46 19.14
N VAL A 39 7.02 -3.26 19.87
CA VAL A 39 5.93 -2.80 20.73
C VAL A 39 6.51 -2.18 22.00
N ASP A 40 6.06 -0.97 22.36
CA ASP A 40 6.49 -0.35 23.61
C ASP A 40 5.98 -1.18 24.82
N ILE A 41 6.90 -1.53 25.73
CA ILE A 41 6.62 -2.31 26.96
C ILE A 41 5.49 -1.70 27.79
N GLY A 42 5.31 -0.37 27.73
CA GLY A 42 4.23 0.34 28.43
C GLY A 42 2.81 0.02 27.95
N LEU A 43 2.65 -0.60 26.78
CA LEU A 43 1.35 -1.04 26.24
C LEU A 43 1.03 -2.51 26.57
N GLY A 44 2.01 -3.30 27.04
CA GLY A 44 1.87 -4.73 27.34
C GLY A 44 1.61 -5.08 28.81
N ALA A 45 1.45 -4.10 29.70
CA ALA A 45 1.44 -4.29 31.15
C ALA A 45 0.13 -3.85 31.85
N ALA A 46 -1.00 -3.78 31.15
CA ALA A 46 -2.30 -3.47 31.75
C ALA A 46 -3.27 -4.63 31.51
N GLY A 47 -3.37 -5.54 32.48
CA GLY A 47 -4.23 -6.72 32.37
C GLY A 47 -4.58 -7.34 33.71
N THR A 48 -5.07 -6.54 34.67
CA THR A 48 -5.83 -7.04 35.83
C THR A 48 -6.87 -5.99 36.25
N GLY A 49 -8.16 -6.36 36.24
CA GLY A 49 -9.22 -5.45 36.70
C GLY A 49 -10.67 -5.93 36.44
N LEU A 50 -11.09 -6.96 37.18
CA LEU A 50 -12.44 -7.35 37.62
C LEU A 50 -13.72 -6.85 36.91
N GLU A 51 -14.60 -7.82 36.66
CA GLU A 51 -16.03 -7.72 36.34
C GLU A 51 -16.84 -6.95 37.41
N ALA A 52 -17.77 -6.06 36.99
CA ALA A 52 -18.99 -5.74 37.75
C ALA A 52 -20.06 -5.00 36.92
N LEU A 53 -21.15 -5.73 36.66
CA LEU A 53 -22.57 -5.33 36.57
C LEU A 53 -23.10 -4.35 35.50
N SER A 54 -24.18 -4.83 34.88
CA SER A 54 -25.16 -4.10 34.10
C SER A 54 -25.91 -3.06 34.94
N ILE A 55 -26.28 -1.94 34.31
CA ILE A 55 -27.61 -1.32 34.28
C ILE A 55 -27.56 -0.28 33.16
N VAL A 56 -28.40 -0.48 32.14
CA VAL A 56 -28.80 0.56 31.21
C VAL A 56 -30.11 1.11 31.76
N MET A 57 -30.12 2.38 32.17
CA MET A 57 -31.31 3.22 32.16
C MET A 57 -30.91 4.71 32.15
N ASP A 58 -31.65 5.44 31.32
CA ASP A 58 -31.42 6.77 30.75
C ASP A 58 -30.97 7.88 31.75
N PRO A 59 -29.75 8.45 31.62
CA PRO A 59 -29.27 9.52 32.50
C PRO A 59 -29.55 10.94 32.01
N PHE A 60 -30.23 11.14 30.86
CA PHE A 60 -30.27 12.46 30.18
C PHE A 60 -31.62 13.18 30.19
N GLY A 61 -32.64 12.65 30.87
CA GLY A 61 -34.00 13.20 30.80
C GLY A 61 -34.22 14.59 31.42
N SER A 62 -33.30 15.16 32.22
CA SER A 62 -33.55 16.48 32.86
C SER A 62 -32.33 17.26 33.38
N ILE A 63 -31.22 17.36 32.64
CA ILE A 63 -30.09 18.21 33.06
C ILE A 63 -30.16 19.60 32.39
N ALA A 64 -30.17 20.63 33.23
CA ALA A 64 -30.28 22.05 32.90
C ALA A 64 -29.28 22.55 31.83
N SER A 65 -29.70 23.55 31.06
CA SER A 65 -28.99 24.17 29.94
C SER A 65 -27.56 24.67 30.24
N ASN A 66 -27.25 24.97 31.50
CA ASN A 66 -25.90 25.40 31.92
C ASN A 66 -24.87 24.24 31.97
N LEU A 67 -25.29 22.99 32.20
CA LEU A 67 -24.38 21.85 32.27
C LEU A 67 -23.92 21.40 30.86
N VAL A 68 -24.76 21.61 29.85
CA VAL A 68 -24.46 21.28 28.45
C VAL A 68 -23.38 22.20 27.88
N SER A 69 -23.36 23.50 28.23
CA SER A 69 -22.26 24.39 27.85
C SER A 69 -20.94 23.99 28.50
N PHE A 70 -20.91 23.63 29.79
CA PHE A 70 -19.70 23.15 30.46
C PHE A 70 -19.18 21.82 29.87
N ILE A 71 -20.08 20.87 29.57
CA ILE A 71 -19.72 19.60 28.94
C ILE A 71 -19.18 19.83 27.52
N ILE A 72 -19.79 20.71 26.73
CA ILE A 72 -19.29 21.03 25.39
C ILE A 72 -17.93 21.74 25.46
N GLU A 73 -17.76 22.71 26.37
CA GLU A 73 -16.58 23.56 26.44
C GLU A 73 -15.36 22.85 27.05
N HIS A 74 -15.56 21.95 28.01
CA HIS A 74 -14.47 21.24 28.69
C HIS A 74 -14.32 19.75 28.32
N VAL A 75 -15.38 19.09 27.83
CA VAL A 75 -15.35 17.67 27.40
C VAL A 75 -15.31 17.55 25.86
N GLY A 76 -15.60 18.61 25.11
CA GLY A 76 -15.47 18.67 23.64
C GLY A 76 -14.09 18.19 23.12
N PRO A 77 -12.96 18.67 23.67
CA PRO A 77 -11.62 18.22 23.26
C PRO A 77 -11.36 16.72 23.50
N LEU A 78 -11.97 16.14 24.53
CA LEU A 78 -11.91 14.69 24.83
C LEU A 78 -12.74 13.88 23.82
N ARG A 79 -13.91 14.38 23.43
CA ARG A 79 -14.77 13.75 22.42
C ARG A 79 -14.13 13.76 21.04
N GLU A 80 -13.52 14.87 20.62
CA GLU A 80 -12.80 14.92 19.35
C GLU A 80 -11.58 13.99 19.31
N ALA A 81 -10.87 13.85 20.44
CA ALA A 81 -9.77 12.90 20.57
C ALA A 81 -10.28 11.45 20.50
N LEU A 82 -11.44 11.15 21.10
CA LEU A 82 -12.11 9.85 21.02
C LEU A 82 -12.57 9.53 19.59
N ASP A 83 -13.18 10.49 18.90
CA ASP A 83 -13.65 10.32 17.51
C ASP A 83 -12.47 10.06 16.55
N LYS A 84 -11.32 10.72 16.78
CA LYS A 84 -10.08 10.44 16.03
C LYS A 84 -9.47 9.07 16.34
N LEU A 85 -9.79 8.48 17.48
CA LEU A 85 -9.37 7.12 17.88
C LEU A 85 -10.38 6.04 17.48
N ALA A 86 -11.55 6.40 16.95
CA ALA A 86 -12.59 5.47 16.51
C ALA A 86 -12.27 4.79 15.17
N GLY A 87 -11.03 4.31 15.00
CA GLY A 87 -10.64 3.47 13.88
C GLY A 87 -11.30 2.09 13.94
N ASN A 88 -11.37 1.40 12.79
CA ASN A 88 -12.02 0.09 12.67
C ASN A 88 -11.00 -1.05 12.88
N ALA A 89 -10.93 -1.59 14.10
CA ALA A 89 -10.05 -2.72 14.43
C ALA A 89 -10.40 -4.01 13.66
N ASP A 90 -11.69 -4.21 13.35
CA ASP A 90 -12.14 -5.38 12.58
C ASP A 90 -11.64 -5.31 11.13
N ALA A 91 -11.57 -4.11 10.54
CA ALA A 91 -10.97 -3.91 9.23
C ALA A 91 -9.47 -4.23 9.22
N VAL A 92 -8.74 -3.85 10.27
CA VAL A 92 -7.32 -4.20 10.42
C VAL A 92 -7.14 -5.72 10.53
N ALA A 93 -7.97 -6.38 11.35
CA ALA A 93 -7.96 -7.85 11.49
C ALA A 93 -8.31 -8.56 10.17
N ALA A 94 -9.27 -8.03 9.41
CA ALA A 94 -9.62 -8.56 8.09
C ALA A 94 -8.44 -8.47 7.12
N HIS A 95 -7.75 -7.33 7.05
CA HIS A 95 -6.55 -7.17 6.22
C HIS A 95 -5.41 -8.10 6.62
N ALA A 96 -5.18 -8.29 7.93
CA ALA A 96 -4.20 -9.26 8.42
C ALA A 96 -4.51 -10.69 7.92
N ARG A 97 -5.78 -11.12 8.02
CA ARG A 97 -6.22 -12.43 7.51
C ARG A 97 -6.05 -12.56 6.01
N THR A 98 -6.32 -11.50 5.23
CA THR A 98 -6.08 -11.52 3.78
C THR A 98 -4.62 -11.85 3.47
N TRP A 99 -3.67 -11.22 4.16
CA TRP A 99 -2.24 -11.50 3.97
C TRP A 99 -1.84 -12.92 4.40
N LYS A 100 -2.44 -13.44 5.48
CA LYS A 100 -2.23 -14.84 5.89
C LYS A 100 -2.80 -15.83 4.88
N ASN A 101 -3.97 -15.56 4.30
CA ASN A 101 -4.55 -16.41 3.26
C ASN A 101 -3.67 -16.42 1.99
N ILE A 102 -3.12 -15.26 1.61
CA ILE A 102 -2.14 -15.16 0.51
C ILE A 102 -0.90 -16.00 0.84
N ALA A 103 -0.36 -15.88 2.06
CA ALA A 103 0.80 -16.67 2.49
C ALA A 103 0.54 -18.18 2.37
N THR A 104 -0.64 -18.65 2.80
CA THR A 104 -1.05 -20.05 2.68
C THR A 104 -1.11 -20.49 1.22
N ALA A 105 -1.83 -19.75 0.36
CA ALA A 105 -1.97 -20.11 -1.04
C ALA A 105 -0.62 -20.15 -1.78
N VAL A 106 0.27 -19.19 -1.51
CA VAL A 106 1.62 -19.19 -2.08
C VAL A 106 2.48 -20.31 -1.50
N GLY A 107 2.31 -20.65 -0.22
CA GLY A 107 2.98 -21.78 0.44
C GLY A 107 2.55 -23.15 -0.10
N GLU A 108 1.29 -23.28 -0.51
CA GLU A 108 0.78 -24.47 -1.20
C GLU A 108 1.43 -24.62 -2.58
N VAL A 109 1.55 -23.53 -3.35
CA VAL A 109 2.25 -23.52 -4.64
C VAL A 109 3.74 -23.87 -4.47
N HIS A 110 4.40 -23.31 -3.45
CA HIS A 110 5.79 -23.65 -3.10
C HIS A 110 5.96 -25.16 -2.86
N SER A 111 5.05 -25.75 -2.06
CA SER A 111 5.11 -27.17 -1.70
C SER A 111 4.82 -28.08 -2.90
N ALA A 112 3.78 -27.75 -3.68
CA ALA A 112 3.40 -28.50 -4.87
C ALA A 112 4.53 -28.50 -5.92
N TYR A 113 5.04 -27.32 -6.27
CA TYR A 113 6.11 -27.19 -7.26
C TYR A 113 7.41 -27.90 -6.81
N GLY A 114 7.75 -27.80 -5.52
CA GLY A 114 8.88 -28.51 -4.92
C GLY A 114 8.78 -30.03 -5.07
N ALA A 115 7.60 -30.58 -4.80
CA ALA A 115 7.32 -32.01 -4.94
C ALA A 115 7.35 -32.46 -6.41
N GLU A 116 6.64 -31.74 -7.29
CA GLU A 116 6.52 -32.06 -8.72
C GLU A 116 7.87 -32.06 -9.42
N HIS A 117 8.68 -30.99 -9.25
CA HIS A 117 9.97 -30.94 -9.92
C HIS A 117 10.93 -32.06 -9.46
N THR A 118 10.81 -32.49 -8.20
CA THR A 118 11.65 -33.56 -7.65
C THR A 118 11.23 -34.91 -8.22
N ALA A 119 9.93 -35.17 -8.28
CA ALA A 119 9.37 -36.39 -8.83
C ALA A 119 9.62 -36.52 -10.35
N ASP A 120 9.29 -35.49 -11.11
CA ASP A 120 9.35 -35.50 -12.58
C ASP A 120 10.77 -35.58 -13.12
N THR A 121 11.75 -35.12 -12.33
CA THR A 121 13.16 -35.17 -12.72
C THR A 121 13.92 -36.33 -12.10
N ALA A 122 13.28 -37.19 -11.30
CA ALA A 122 13.98 -38.22 -10.53
C ALA A 122 14.79 -39.20 -11.41
N SER A 123 14.25 -39.58 -12.57
CA SER A 123 14.91 -40.49 -13.53
C SER A 123 15.83 -39.78 -14.52
N TRP A 124 15.77 -38.44 -14.60
CA TRP A 124 16.58 -37.67 -15.55
C TRP A 124 17.97 -37.39 -14.99
N SER A 125 19.02 -37.86 -15.66
CA SER A 125 20.41 -37.69 -15.19
C SER A 125 21.27 -36.90 -16.18
N GLY A 126 22.40 -36.39 -15.68
CA GLY A 126 23.37 -35.62 -16.45
C GLY A 126 23.31 -34.11 -16.19
N LYS A 127 24.27 -33.38 -16.73
CA LYS A 127 24.50 -31.95 -16.43
C LYS A 127 23.28 -31.04 -16.68
N ALA A 128 22.46 -31.37 -17.67
CA ALA A 128 21.25 -30.61 -17.96
C ALA A 128 20.17 -30.80 -16.87
N ALA A 129 20.03 -32.03 -16.34
CA ALA A 129 19.13 -32.32 -15.24
C ALA A 129 19.56 -31.59 -13.96
N ASP A 130 20.86 -31.57 -13.68
CA ASP A 130 21.41 -30.86 -12.51
C ASP A 130 21.18 -29.34 -12.61
N ALA A 131 21.41 -28.77 -13.80
CA ALA A 131 21.16 -27.35 -14.06
C ALA A 131 19.66 -27.00 -13.93
N TYR A 132 18.77 -27.88 -14.40
CA TYR A 132 17.32 -27.71 -14.24
C TYR A 132 16.92 -27.75 -12.76
N ARG A 133 17.38 -28.75 -11.99
CA ARG A 133 17.05 -28.86 -10.56
C ARG A 133 17.58 -27.67 -9.76
N ALA A 134 18.78 -27.18 -10.06
CA ALA A 134 19.31 -25.97 -9.44
C ALA A 134 18.42 -24.74 -9.74
N ARG A 135 17.93 -24.63 -10.98
CA ARG A 135 16.99 -23.56 -11.35
C ARG A 135 15.63 -23.70 -10.67
N ALA A 136 15.10 -24.92 -10.59
CA ALA A 136 13.85 -25.21 -9.91
C ALA A 136 13.97 -24.90 -8.40
N ALA A 137 15.09 -25.25 -7.77
CA ALA A 137 15.36 -24.92 -6.37
C ALA A 137 15.40 -23.40 -6.13
N ASP A 138 15.99 -22.61 -7.04
CA ASP A 138 15.94 -21.15 -6.97
C ASP A 138 14.50 -20.62 -7.04
N ILE A 139 13.65 -21.20 -7.90
CA ILE A 139 12.23 -20.82 -8.02
C ILE A 139 11.48 -21.18 -6.75
N VAL A 140 11.63 -22.41 -6.25
CA VAL A 140 11.06 -22.87 -4.97
C VAL A 140 11.43 -21.91 -3.84
N ALA A 141 12.71 -21.56 -3.70
CA ALA A 141 13.17 -20.64 -2.67
C ALA A 141 12.54 -19.24 -2.76
N VAL A 142 12.36 -18.70 -3.97
CA VAL A 142 11.73 -17.39 -4.17
C VAL A 142 10.23 -17.43 -3.87
N ILE A 143 9.52 -18.51 -4.21
CA ILE A 143 8.09 -18.68 -3.85
C ILE A 143 7.95 -18.81 -2.33
N GLY A 144 8.82 -19.59 -1.68
CA GLY A 144 8.86 -19.72 -0.22
C GLY A 144 9.13 -18.39 0.49
N ALA A 145 10.08 -17.59 -0.02
CA ALA A 145 10.36 -16.25 0.48
C ALA A 145 9.14 -15.32 0.32
N ALA A 146 8.40 -15.41 -0.79
CA ALA A 146 7.17 -14.65 -0.99
C ALA A 146 6.08 -15.03 0.01
N ALA A 147 5.86 -16.33 0.26
CA ALA A 147 4.92 -16.81 1.26
C ALA A 147 5.26 -16.31 2.67
N GLN A 148 6.53 -16.39 3.08
CA GLN A 148 6.98 -15.92 4.38
C GLN A 148 6.86 -14.40 4.52
N ALA A 149 7.18 -13.62 3.48
CA ALA A 149 7.03 -12.17 3.50
C ALA A 149 5.56 -11.75 3.65
N ALA A 150 4.64 -12.43 2.94
CA ALA A 150 3.20 -12.22 3.08
C ALA A 150 2.73 -12.58 4.50
N SER A 151 3.24 -13.67 5.08
CA SER A 151 2.95 -14.04 6.47
C SER A 151 3.40 -12.98 7.45
N GLY A 152 4.62 -12.45 7.30
CA GLY A 152 5.17 -11.39 8.15
C GLY A 152 4.38 -10.09 8.07
N LEU A 153 3.90 -9.72 6.89
CA LEU A 153 3.01 -8.57 6.73
C LEU A 153 1.67 -8.79 7.44
N GLY A 154 1.10 -10.00 7.34
CA GLY A 154 -0.08 -10.39 8.12
C GLY A 154 0.15 -10.26 9.63
N SER A 155 1.26 -10.82 10.14
CA SER A 155 1.64 -10.74 11.56
C SER A 155 1.79 -9.28 12.02
N ALA A 156 2.46 -8.44 11.23
CA ALA A 156 2.65 -7.02 11.53
C ALA A 156 1.32 -6.26 11.66
N VAL A 157 0.40 -6.47 10.71
CA VAL A 157 -0.92 -5.83 10.72
C VAL A 157 -1.78 -6.35 11.87
N GLU A 158 -1.73 -7.64 12.16
CA GLU A 158 -2.43 -8.25 13.29
C GLU A 158 -1.99 -7.66 14.63
N MET A 159 -0.68 -7.63 14.90
CA MET A 159 -0.13 -7.06 16.13
C MET A 159 -0.40 -5.55 16.24
N ALA A 160 -0.35 -4.81 15.12
CA ALA A 160 -0.77 -3.41 15.11
C ALA A 160 -2.24 -3.26 15.51
N GLY A 161 -3.10 -4.15 15.02
CA GLY A 161 -4.51 -4.25 15.40
C GLY A 161 -4.71 -4.53 16.89
N VAL A 162 -3.94 -5.47 17.47
CA VAL A 162 -3.97 -5.76 18.92
C VAL A 162 -3.61 -4.52 19.73
N VAL A 163 -2.53 -3.82 19.36
CA VAL A 163 -2.09 -2.59 20.04
C VAL A 163 -3.17 -1.51 19.99
N VAL A 164 -3.82 -1.31 18.83
CA VAL A 164 -4.94 -0.38 18.69
C VAL A 164 -6.13 -0.81 19.54
N GLY A 165 -6.43 -2.11 19.60
CA GLY A 165 -7.48 -2.68 20.44
C GLY A 165 -7.30 -2.35 21.91
N VAL A 166 -6.10 -2.58 22.46
CA VAL A 166 -5.74 -2.28 23.85
C VAL A 166 -5.91 -0.79 24.17
N VAL A 167 -5.44 0.10 23.27
CA VAL A 167 -5.58 1.54 23.46
C VAL A 167 -7.05 1.94 23.46
N ARG A 168 -7.86 1.39 22.55
CA ARG A 168 -9.30 1.66 22.47
C ARG A 168 -10.04 1.20 23.73
N GLU A 169 -9.73 0.01 24.23
CA GLU A 169 -10.31 -0.53 25.46
C GLU A 169 -9.96 0.35 26.66
N THR A 170 -8.67 0.68 26.82
CA THR A 170 -8.22 1.54 27.92
C THR A 170 -8.85 2.94 27.86
N VAL A 171 -8.98 3.52 26.66
CA VAL A 171 -9.62 4.84 26.48
C VAL A 171 -11.11 4.76 26.83
N ARG A 172 -11.80 3.69 26.42
CA ARG A 172 -13.20 3.45 26.79
C ARG A 172 -13.35 3.36 28.31
N ASP A 173 -12.50 2.61 28.99
CA ASP A 173 -12.58 2.42 30.44
C ASP A 173 -12.31 3.72 31.20
N LEU A 174 -11.32 4.50 30.76
CA LEU A 174 -11.06 5.83 31.29
C LEU A 174 -12.29 6.75 31.14
N ILE A 175 -12.94 6.73 29.97
CA ILE A 175 -14.15 7.52 29.73
C ILE A 175 -15.29 7.04 30.63
N ALA A 176 -15.48 5.73 30.79
CA ALA A 176 -16.52 5.17 31.66
C ALA A 176 -16.32 5.61 33.13
N ASP A 177 -15.09 5.56 33.65
CA ASP A 177 -14.75 6.05 34.99
C ASP A 177 -14.98 7.57 35.12
N LEU A 178 -14.62 8.37 34.11
CA LEU A 178 -14.91 9.80 34.10
C LEU A 178 -16.41 10.08 34.17
N VAL A 179 -17.20 9.40 33.32
CA VAL A 179 -18.67 9.57 33.29
C VAL A 179 -19.29 9.19 34.63
N GLY A 180 -18.85 8.09 35.26
CA GLY A 180 -19.32 7.70 36.58
C GLY A 180 -19.06 8.76 37.66
N ARG A 181 -17.89 9.40 37.64
CA ARG A 181 -17.54 10.47 38.59
C ARG A 181 -18.31 11.76 38.32
N LEU A 182 -18.48 12.14 37.06
CA LEU A 182 -19.27 13.31 36.67
C LEU A 182 -20.72 13.19 37.14
N ALA A 183 -21.30 11.99 37.12
CA ALA A 183 -22.65 11.75 37.64
C ALA A 183 -22.74 12.00 39.16
N VAL A 184 -21.75 11.55 39.94
CA VAL A 184 -21.68 11.81 41.39
C VAL A 184 -21.59 13.32 41.67
N TRP A 185 -20.70 14.03 40.99
CA TRP A 185 -20.53 15.48 41.18
C TRP A 185 -21.73 16.30 40.69
N ALA A 186 -22.44 15.82 39.66
CA ALA A 186 -23.69 16.44 39.23
C ALA A 186 -24.76 16.38 40.33
N ALA A 187 -24.80 15.31 41.13
CA ALA A 187 -25.68 15.22 42.29
C ALA A 187 -25.26 16.18 43.42
N GLU A 188 -23.96 16.32 43.69
CA GLU A 188 -23.43 17.29 44.68
C GLU A 188 -23.74 18.74 44.28
N ALA A 189 -23.69 19.03 42.97
CA ALA A 189 -24.00 20.32 42.36
C ALA A 189 -25.49 20.73 42.47
N LEU A 190 -26.38 19.86 42.93
CA LEU A 190 -27.80 20.24 43.19
C LEU A 190 -27.96 21.18 44.38
N THR A 191 -26.89 21.38 45.17
CA THR A 191 -26.88 22.29 46.31
C THR A 191 -26.15 23.59 45.98
N ILE A 192 -26.64 24.73 46.49
CA ILE A 192 -26.02 26.06 46.27
C ILE A 192 -24.55 26.09 46.75
N ILE A 193 -24.24 25.34 47.82
CA ILE A 193 -22.89 25.25 48.40
C ILE A 193 -21.99 24.26 47.62
N GLY A 194 -22.55 23.19 47.05
CA GLY A 194 -21.80 22.16 46.33
C GLY A 194 -21.40 22.53 44.89
N LEU A 195 -22.10 23.48 44.27
CA LEU A 195 -21.87 23.92 42.88
C LEU A 195 -20.41 24.29 42.56
N PRO A 196 -19.71 25.15 43.34
CA PRO A 196 -18.34 25.54 43.02
C PRO A 196 -17.35 24.38 43.16
N ALA A 197 -17.53 23.54 44.18
CA ALA A 197 -16.66 22.39 44.44
C ALA A 197 -16.79 21.32 43.34
N ALA A 198 -18.02 21.00 42.93
CA ALA A 198 -18.30 20.03 41.88
C ALA A 198 -17.69 20.45 40.53
N ALA A 199 -17.75 21.74 40.17
CA ALA A 199 -17.16 22.25 38.93
C ALA A 199 -15.62 22.12 38.90
N VAL A 200 -14.95 22.43 40.02
CA VAL A 200 -13.49 22.28 40.15
C VAL A 200 -13.08 20.81 40.09
N GLN A 201 -13.83 19.93 40.74
CA GLN A 201 -13.55 18.49 40.73
C GLN A 201 -13.75 17.88 39.33
N ALA A 202 -14.85 18.23 38.65
CA ALA A 202 -15.14 17.79 37.29
C ALA A 202 -14.07 18.24 36.29
N SER A 203 -13.65 19.50 36.33
CA SER A 203 -12.62 20.04 35.43
C SER A 203 -11.25 19.41 35.70
N ALA A 204 -10.85 19.24 36.97
CA ALA A 204 -9.61 18.57 37.33
C ALA A 204 -9.59 17.10 36.86
N ALA A 205 -10.72 16.41 36.93
CA ALA A 205 -10.85 15.05 36.43
C ALA A 205 -10.83 14.99 34.90
N ALA A 206 -11.59 15.81 34.19
CA ALA A 206 -11.51 15.88 32.73
C ALA A 206 -10.06 16.12 32.26
N ALA A 207 -9.35 17.06 32.88
CA ALA A 207 -7.95 17.35 32.56
C ALA A 207 -7.01 16.15 32.81
N LYS A 208 -7.13 15.47 33.95
CA LYS A 208 -6.30 14.30 34.27
C LYS A 208 -6.56 13.13 33.32
N TRP A 209 -7.79 12.91 32.88
CA TRP A 209 -8.13 11.83 31.97
C TRP A 209 -7.70 12.15 30.53
N ALA A 210 -7.85 13.41 30.12
CA ALA A 210 -7.30 13.90 28.85
C ALA A 210 -5.78 13.69 28.77
N ALA A 211 -5.06 14.00 29.85
CA ALA A 211 -3.62 13.77 29.92
C ALA A 211 -3.26 12.28 29.79
N ARG A 212 -4.02 11.38 30.43
CA ARG A 212 -3.81 9.92 30.32
C ARG A 212 -4.08 9.40 28.92
N ILE A 213 -5.18 9.82 28.31
CA ILE A 213 -5.52 9.46 26.92
C ILE A 213 -4.43 9.97 25.97
N ALA A 214 -3.98 11.22 26.11
CA ALA A 214 -2.89 11.76 25.30
C ALA A 214 -1.58 10.97 25.44
N GLN A 215 -1.27 10.48 26.65
CA GLN A 215 -0.11 9.60 26.88
C GLN A 215 -0.26 8.26 26.15
N LEU A 216 -1.43 7.62 26.21
CA LEU A 216 -1.72 6.37 25.51
C LEU A 216 -1.61 6.54 23.99
N VAL A 217 -2.18 7.61 23.43
CA VAL A 217 -2.06 7.93 22.00
C VAL A 217 -0.60 8.15 21.60
N LYS A 218 0.17 8.85 22.44
CA LYS A 218 1.61 9.07 22.16
C LYS A 218 2.40 7.76 22.16
N GLN A 219 2.08 6.82 23.04
CA GLN A 219 2.68 5.48 23.06
C GLN A 219 2.27 4.66 21.83
N LEU A 220 0.99 4.72 21.44
CA LEU A 220 0.50 4.10 20.19
C LEU A 220 1.28 4.61 18.98
N VAL A 221 1.39 5.93 18.82
CA VAL A 221 2.11 6.55 17.70
C VAL A 221 3.58 6.12 17.69
N ARG A 222 4.25 6.11 18.84
CA ARG A 222 5.66 5.65 18.95
C ARG A 222 5.82 4.19 18.55
N THR A 223 4.89 3.34 18.98
CA THR A 223 4.86 1.92 18.61
C THR A 223 4.67 1.75 17.10
N MET A 224 3.74 2.49 16.49
CA MET A 224 3.56 2.47 15.03
C MET A 224 4.78 3.03 14.28
N GLN A 225 5.48 4.02 14.85
CA GLN A 225 6.73 4.55 14.28
C GLN A 225 7.87 3.52 14.28
N LYS A 226 7.92 2.63 15.28
CA LYS A 226 8.87 1.51 15.31
C LYS A 226 8.50 0.40 14.32
N LEU A 227 7.21 0.21 14.04
CA LEU A 227 6.72 -0.76 13.06
C LEU A 227 6.97 -0.34 11.60
N MET A 228 6.76 0.94 11.26
CA MET A 228 6.94 1.47 9.90
C MET A 228 8.24 1.05 9.19
N PRO A 229 9.44 1.11 9.81
CA PRO A 229 10.66 0.67 9.14
C PRO A 229 10.69 -0.84 8.84
N LEU A 230 10.04 -1.67 9.67
CA LEU A 230 9.93 -3.11 9.42
C LEU A 230 9.05 -3.38 8.19
N LEU A 231 7.92 -2.66 8.07
CA LEU A 231 7.03 -2.74 6.91
C LEU A 231 7.72 -2.28 5.62
N ARG A 232 8.54 -1.21 5.68
CA ARG A 232 9.33 -0.75 4.53
C ARG A 232 10.34 -1.82 4.08
N ARG A 233 11.04 -2.44 5.04
CA ARG A 233 11.97 -3.54 4.74
C ARG A 233 11.25 -4.74 4.12
N LEU A 234 10.06 -5.10 4.59
CA LEU A 234 9.23 -6.13 3.94
C LEU A 234 8.90 -5.74 2.49
N GLY A 235 8.52 -4.49 2.24
CA GLY A 235 8.31 -3.97 0.88
C GLY A 235 9.54 -4.07 -0.01
N ASP A 236 10.73 -3.76 0.52
CA ASP A 236 11.98 -3.89 -0.22
C ASP A 236 12.37 -5.35 -0.49
N LEU A 237 12.01 -6.29 0.40
CA LEU A 237 12.15 -7.71 0.15
C LEU A 237 11.19 -8.20 -0.94
N PHE A 238 9.94 -7.74 -0.95
CA PHE A 238 9.01 -8.03 -2.05
C PHE A 238 9.53 -7.54 -3.41
N LYS A 239 10.15 -6.36 -3.46
CA LYS A 239 10.81 -5.87 -4.69
C LYS A 239 11.96 -6.78 -5.12
N GLN A 240 12.79 -7.24 -4.18
CA GLN A 240 13.89 -8.18 -4.47
C GLN A 240 13.38 -9.53 -4.96
N ILE A 241 12.33 -10.08 -4.32
CA ILE A 241 11.63 -11.30 -4.73
C ILE A 241 11.11 -11.15 -6.16
N ARG A 242 10.39 -10.05 -6.46
CA ARG A 242 9.87 -9.77 -7.81
C ARG A 242 10.99 -9.70 -8.84
N LYS A 243 12.05 -8.94 -8.56
CA LYS A 243 13.21 -8.81 -9.46
C LYS A 243 13.86 -10.17 -9.73
N LYS A 244 14.07 -10.98 -8.69
CA LYS A 244 14.64 -12.31 -8.82
C LYS A 244 13.74 -13.23 -9.63
N MET A 245 12.42 -13.17 -9.42
CA MET A 245 11.44 -13.94 -10.21
C MET A 245 11.44 -13.54 -11.69
N ASP A 246 11.56 -12.24 -11.98
CA ASP A 246 11.71 -11.74 -13.35
C ASP A 246 13.00 -12.24 -14.02
N ASP A 247 14.13 -12.22 -13.30
CA ASP A 247 15.40 -12.77 -13.77
C ASP A 247 15.34 -14.29 -13.93
N LEU A 248 14.54 -14.96 -13.08
CA LEU A 248 14.23 -16.37 -13.17
C LEU A 248 13.41 -16.69 -14.45
N ARG A 249 12.51 -15.80 -14.84
CA ARG A 249 11.68 -15.92 -16.05
C ARG A 249 12.44 -15.60 -17.34
N ARG A 250 13.33 -14.59 -17.34
CA ARG A 250 14.05 -14.15 -18.57
C ARG A 250 15.18 -15.09 -19.00
N GLY A 251 15.66 -15.97 -18.11
CA GLY A 251 16.80 -16.86 -18.38
C GLY A 251 18.14 -16.12 -18.40
N ARG A 252 19.25 -16.84 -18.17
CA ARG A 252 20.60 -16.25 -18.01
C ARG A 252 21.20 -15.68 -19.31
N ASN A 253 20.60 -15.95 -20.47
CA ASN A 253 21.04 -15.43 -21.77
C ASN A 253 19.88 -14.73 -22.48
N GLY A 254 20.01 -13.43 -22.70
CA GLY A 254 19.15 -12.63 -23.56
C GLY A 254 19.29 -12.95 -25.05
N ASN A 255 19.23 -14.22 -25.45
CA ASN A 255 19.05 -14.57 -26.86
C ASN A 255 17.55 -14.55 -27.18
N LYS A 256 17.11 -13.38 -27.64
CA LYS A 256 15.87 -13.21 -28.40
C LYS A 256 15.88 -14.21 -29.57
N PRO A 257 14.81 -14.96 -29.84
CA PRO A 257 14.68 -15.72 -31.08
C PRO A 257 14.83 -14.78 -32.28
N PRO A 258 15.34 -15.23 -33.45
CA PRO A 258 15.37 -14.39 -34.64
C PRO A 258 13.95 -13.93 -34.97
N ASP A 259 13.76 -12.61 -35.14
CA ASP A 259 12.47 -12.04 -35.52
C ASP A 259 11.98 -12.65 -36.84
N GLU A 260 10.71 -13.07 -36.89
CA GLU A 260 10.04 -13.49 -38.12
C GLU A 260 10.06 -12.35 -39.17
N PRO A 261 10.38 -12.64 -40.43
CA PRO A 261 10.40 -11.62 -41.47
C PRO A 261 8.96 -11.22 -41.84
N GLY A 262 8.54 -10.02 -41.41
CA GLY A 262 7.25 -9.46 -41.83
C GLY A 262 6.66 -8.34 -40.97
N LYS A 263 7.20 -8.06 -39.77
CA LYS A 263 6.67 -6.98 -38.94
C LYS A 263 7.28 -5.64 -39.35
N LYS A 264 6.43 -4.71 -39.82
CA LYS A 264 6.82 -3.31 -40.08
C LYS A 264 7.58 -2.75 -38.87
N PRO A 265 8.62 -1.92 -39.09
CA PRO A 265 9.53 -1.53 -38.03
C PRO A 265 8.77 -0.81 -36.92
N THR A 266 8.82 -1.38 -35.73
CA THR A 266 8.46 -0.69 -34.49
C THR A 266 9.52 0.39 -34.27
N PRO A 267 9.16 1.63 -33.91
CA PRO A 267 10.16 2.62 -33.52
C PRO A 267 10.84 2.16 -32.23
N SER A 268 11.96 1.45 -32.38
CA SER A 268 12.94 1.16 -31.33
C SER A 268 13.78 2.42 -31.05
N GLY A 269 13.11 3.51 -30.68
CA GLY A 269 13.78 4.70 -30.16
C GLY A 269 13.57 4.76 -28.65
N ASP A 270 14.63 4.81 -27.85
CA ASP A 270 14.58 5.03 -26.39
C ASP A 270 14.04 6.43 -25.99
N GLY A 271 13.46 7.18 -26.94
CA GLY A 271 12.88 8.50 -26.73
C GLY A 271 11.38 8.51 -26.38
N PRO A 272 10.84 9.68 -26.00
CA PRO A 272 9.42 9.89 -25.72
C PRO A 272 8.55 9.50 -26.91
N THR A 273 7.33 9.03 -26.63
CA THR A 273 6.35 8.63 -27.63
C THR A 273 5.77 9.89 -28.30
N GLY A 274 6.13 10.10 -29.57
CA GLY A 274 5.62 11.20 -30.38
C GLY A 274 4.50 10.75 -31.34
N PRO A 275 3.64 11.68 -31.79
CA PRO A 275 2.59 11.37 -32.76
C PRO A 275 3.19 10.97 -34.11
N SER A 276 2.67 9.91 -34.73
CA SER A 276 3.07 9.46 -36.07
C SER A 276 2.28 10.11 -37.20
N ARG A 277 1.18 10.80 -36.88
CA ARG A 277 0.26 11.45 -37.84
C ARG A 277 0.19 12.95 -37.58
N THR A 278 -0.31 13.69 -38.56
CA THR A 278 -0.68 15.10 -38.36
C THR A 278 -1.93 15.19 -37.49
N PRO A 279 -2.04 16.21 -36.61
CA PRO A 279 -3.26 16.45 -35.84
C PRO A 279 -4.49 16.56 -36.75
N ASP A 280 -5.58 15.93 -36.34
CA ASP A 280 -6.84 15.86 -37.09
C ASP A 280 -8.02 15.90 -36.10
N PRO A 281 -8.87 16.95 -36.13
CA PRO A 281 -9.98 17.10 -35.19
C PRO A 281 -11.05 16.01 -35.31
N ASP A 282 -11.13 15.31 -36.45
CA ASP A 282 -12.11 14.26 -36.72
C ASP A 282 -11.53 12.86 -36.51
N ALA A 283 -10.27 12.74 -36.07
CA ALA A 283 -9.67 11.44 -35.78
C ALA A 283 -10.32 10.78 -34.56
N GLU A 284 -10.60 9.49 -34.70
CA GLU A 284 -11.12 8.63 -33.64
C GLU A 284 -10.10 7.53 -33.31
N PRO A 285 -10.01 7.10 -32.05
CA PRO A 285 -9.14 6.00 -31.66
C PRO A 285 -9.65 4.68 -32.24
N GLY A 286 -8.73 3.76 -32.54
CA GLY A 286 -9.05 2.38 -32.88
C GLY A 286 -9.37 1.53 -31.65
N GLY A 287 -9.67 0.24 -31.87
CA GLY A 287 -9.98 -0.70 -30.81
C GLY A 287 -11.42 -0.61 -30.29
N THR A 288 -11.69 -1.26 -29.17
CA THR A 288 -13.04 -1.27 -28.58
C THR A 288 -13.12 -0.17 -27.54
N ARG A 289 -14.06 0.76 -27.72
CA ARG A 289 -14.34 1.81 -26.74
C ARG A 289 -14.80 1.18 -25.42
N THR A 290 -14.29 1.69 -24.30
CA THR A 290 -14.64 1.20 -22.96
C THR A 290 -16.11 1.50 -22.64
N GLU A 291 -16.88 0.44 -22.36
CA GLU A 291 -18.30 0.55 -22.01
C GLU A 291 -18.48 1.06 -20.58
N ILE A 292 -19.41 2.00 -20.40
CA ILE A 292 -19.71 2.59 -19.09
C ILE A 292 -21.04 2.01 -18.59
N ASP A 293 -20.98 1.01 -17.70
CA ASP A 293 -22.20 0.44 -17.10
C ASP A 293 -22.98 1.52 -16.32
N PRO A 294 -24.28 1.72 -16.60
CA PRO A 294 -25.15 2.64 -15.86
C PRO A 294 -25.24 2.36 -14.35
N LYS A 295 -24.86 1.16 -13.88
CA LYS A 295 -24.86 0.77 -12.46
C LYS A 295 -23.60 1.18 -11.71
N HIS A 296 -22.51 1.52 -12.40
CA HIS A 296 -21.30 2.00 -11.75
C HIS A 296 -21.56 3.27 -10.92
N ASP A 297 -20.81 3.45 -9.84
CA ASP A 297 -20.83 4.69 -9.07
C ASP A 297 -20.29 5.88 -9.90
N ALA A 298 -20.51 7.10 -9.43
CA ALA A 298 -20.17 8.31 -10.16
C ALA A 298 -18.66 8.46 -10.41
N ASP A 299 -17.81 8.01 -9.48
CA ASP A 299 -16.36 8.11 -9.62
C ASP A 299 -15.81 7.13 -10.64
N THR A 300 -16.34 5.90 -10.66
CA THR A 300 -16.03 4.89 -11.66
C THR A 300 -16.46 5.35 -13.05
N LYS A 301 -17.70 5.85 -13.20
CA LYS A 301 -18.21 6.39 -14.47
C LYS A 301 -17.34 7.53 -14.99
N ARG A 302 -16.99 8.50 -14.13
CA ARG A 302 -16.09 9.61 -14.49
C ARG A 302 -14.75 9.08 -14.98
N SER A 303 -14.17 8.11 -14.28
CA SER A 303 -12.84 7.58 -14.63
C SER A 303 -12.83 6.90 -16.01
N LEU A 304 -13.84 6.06 -16.30
CA LEU A 304 -14.01 5.41 -17.61
C LEU A 304 -14.35 6.43 -18.71
N GLN A 305 -15.07 7.49 -18.38
CA GLN A 305 -15.33 8.58 -19.31
C GLN A 305 -14.03 9.31 -19.68
N ARG A 306 -13.21 9.67 -18.69
CA ARG A 306 -11.91 10.31 -18.93
C ARG A 306 -10.95 9.41 -19.70
N GLU A 307 -11.03 8.11 -19.50
CA GLU A 307 -10.27 7.14 -20.28
C GLU A 307 -10.65 7.18 -21.77
N ASN A 308 -11.95 7.18 -22.09
CA ASN A 308 -12.41 7.32 -23.47
C ASN A 308 -12.01 8.68 -24.07
N GLU A 309 -12.17 9.76 -23.33
CA GLU A 309 -11.84 11.12 -23.78
C GLU A 309 -10.33 11.33 -24.00
N SER A 310 -9.49 10.72 -23.15
CA SER A 310 -8.03 10.70 -23.34
C SER A 310 -7.66 10.04 -24.67
N ALA A 311 -8.28 8.91 -25.00
CA ALA A 311 -8.02 8.20 -26.25
C ALA A 311 -8.38 9.06 -27.47
N THR A 312 -9.55 9.70 -27.47
CA THR A 312 -9.97 10.64 -28.52
C THR A 312 -9.02 11.84 -28.61
N THR A 313 -8.63 12.43 -27.48
CA THR A 313 -7.73 13.59 -27.45
C THR A 313 -6.37 13.27 -28.06
N LEU A 314 -5.80 12.11 -27.71
CA LEU A 314 -4.53 11.65 -28.25
C LEU A 314 -4.64 11.32 -29.75
N ALA A 315 -5.71 10.65 -30.19
CA ALA A 315 -5.96 10.37 -31.60
C ALA A 315 -6.01 11.68 -32.42
N ARG A 316 -6.72 12.69 -31.92
CA ARG A 316 -6.82 14.02 -32.54
C ARG A 316 -5.51 14.80 -32.54
N ALA A 317 -4.65 14.55 -31.55
CA ALA A 317 -3.30 15.09 -31.50
C ALA A 317 -2.32 14.40 -32.47
N GLY A 318 -2.78 13.41 -33.26
CA GLY A 318 -1.99 12.72 -34.28
C GLY A 318 -1.34 11.41 -33.79
N TYR A 319 -1.71 10.91 -32.61
CA TYR A 319 -1.23 9.62 -32.13
C TYR A 319 -2.04 8.47 -32.75
N ASP A 320 -1.37 7.36 -33.03
CA ASP A 320 -2.03 6.08 -33.28
C ASP A 320 -2.43 5.44 -31.95
N VAL A 321 -3.72 5.47 -31.64
CA VAL A 321 -4.29 5.01 -30.36
C VAL A 321 -5.24 3.84 -30.60
N GLU A 322 -5.00 2.71 -29.95
CA GLU A 322 -5.90 1.56 -29.87
C GLU A 322 -6.38 1.41 -28.42
N GLN A 323 -7.69 1.46 -28.20
CA GLN A 323 -8.33 1.21 -26.89
C GLN A 323 -8.51 -0.29 -26.62
N ASN A 324 -8.35 -0.68 -25.36
CA ASN A 324 -8.50 -2.06 -24.88
C ASN A 324 -7.76 -3.09 -25.76
N PRO A 325 -6.46 -2.89 -26.03
CA PRO A 325 -5.71 -3.78 -26.91
C PRO A 325 -5.56 -5.17 -26.29
N ASN A 326 -5.63 -6.22 -27.11
CA ASN A 326 -5.29 -7.55 -26.65
C ASN A 326 -3.77 -7.66 -26.43
N VAL A 327 -3.36 -8.06 -25.23
CA VAL A 327 -1.95 -8.26 -24.87
C VAL A 327 -1.72 -9.64 -24.25
N PRO A 328 -0.56 -10.27 -24.49
CA PRO A 328 -0.24 -11.54 -23.83
C PRO A 328 -0.16 -11.38 -22.31
N GLY A 329 -0.88 -12.23 -21.59
CA GLY A 329 -0.88 -12.27 -20.12
C GLY A 329 -2.19 -11.76 -19.50
N PRO A 330 -2.25 -11.67 -18.16
CA PRO A 330 -3.48 -11.34 -17.44
C PRO A 330 -3.78 -9.83 -17.38
N LYS A 331 -2.97 -9.00 -18.05
CA LYS A 331 -3.11 -7.55 -17.99
C LYS A 331 -4.08 -7.05 -19.05
N ASN A 332 -4.90 -6.08 -18.66
CA ASN A 332 -5.83 -5.38 -19.55
C ASN A 332 -5.45 -3.89 -19.52
N PRO A 333 -4.46 -3.46 -20.31
CA PRO A 333 -4.11 -2.05 -20.36
C PRO A 333 -5.16 -1.24 -21.09
N ASP A 334 -5.25 0.05 -20.76
CA ASP A 334 -6.26 0.92 -21.37
C ASP A 334 -5.94 1.18 -22.85
N TYR A 335 -4.65 1.38 -23.18
CA TYR A 335 -4.23 1.77 -24.53
C TYR A 335 -3.01 1.04 -25.07
N ARG A 336 -2.96 0.95 -26.40
CA ARG A 336 -1.72 0.87 -27.17
C ARG A 336 -1.57 2.17 -27.96
N ILE A 337 -0.59 2.99 -27.60
CA ILE A 337 -0.28 4.27 -28.23
C ILE A 337 1.04 4.13 -28.97
N GLU A 338 1.04 4.30 -30.29
CA GLU A 338 2.25 4.18 -31.13
C GLU A 338 3.00 2.86 -30.90
N GLY A 339 2.23 1.78 -30.72
CA GLY A 339 2.74 0.44 -30.45
C GLY A 339 3.17 0.17 -28.99
N ARG A 340 3.12 1.16 -28.09
CA ARG A 340 3.50 1.06 -26.67
C ARG A 340 2.27 0.98 -25.78
N ILE A 341 2.36 0.22 -24.69
CA ILE A 341 1.25 0.03 -23.75
C ILE A 341 1.21 1.17 -22.73
N PHE A 342 0.03 1.73 -22.49
CA PHE A 342 -0.22 2.78 -21.52
C PHE A 342 -1.49 2.51 -20.71
N ASP A 343 -1.51 3.01 -19.47
CA ASP A 343 -2.73 3.14 -18.67
C ASP A 343 -3.11 4.60 -18.49
N ASN A 344 -4.39 4.86 -18.34
CA ASN A 344 -4.95 6.16 -18.01
C ASN A 344 -5.01 6.38 -16.50
N ILE A 345 -4.73 7.62 -16.09
CA ILE A 345 -4.98 8.12 -14.76
C ILE A 345 -5.63 9.50 -14.88
N ALA A 346 -6.83 9.65 -14.32
CA ALA A 346 -7.52 10.93 -14.21
C ALA A 346 -7.67 11.32 -12.73
N PRO A 347 -6.73 12.10 -12.15
CA PRO A 347 -6.82 12.55 -10.77
C PRO A 347 -7.82 13.71 -10.62
N VAL A 348 -8.47 13.77 -9.45
CA VAL A 348 -9.25 14.95 -9.01
C VAL A 348 -8.47 15.83 -8.04
N THR A 349 -7.41 15.29 -7.43
CA THR A 349 -6.59 16.01 -6.45
C THR A 349 -5.67 17.03 -7.12
N GLY A 350 -5.41 18.15 -6.44
CA GLY A 350 -4.40 19.13 -6.85
C GLY A 350 -3.00 18.89 -6.28
N SER A 351 -2.79 17.79 -5.54
CA SER A 351 -1.52 17.50 -4.88
C SER A 351 -0.55 16.76 -5.82
N PRO A 352 0.59 17.36 -6.21
CA PRO A 352 1.61 16.68 -7.02
C PRO A 352 2.08 15.36 -6.39
N ARG A 353 2.25 15.36 -5.06
CA ARG A 353 2.70 14.20 -4.30
C ARG A 353 1.69 13.05 -4.33
N ASN A 354 0.39 13.34 -4.27
CA ASN A 354 -0.63 12.29 -4.31
C ASN A 354 -0.74 11.68 -5.71
N ILE A 355 -0.64 12.51 -6.75
CA ILE A 355 -0.62 12.06 -8.15
C ILE A 355 0.61 11.18 -8.39
N HIS A 356 1.79 11.66 -7.98
CA HIS A 356 3.05 10.90 -8.02
C HIS A 356 2.91 9.56 -7.29
N SER A 357 2.38 9.55 -6.07
CA SER A 357 2.23 8.33 -5.27
C SER A 357 1.31 7.32 -5.97
N ARG A 358 0.22 7.78 -6.60
CA ARG A 358 -0.69 6.92 -7.37
C ARG A 358 -0.02 6.31 -8.61
N ILE A 359 0.80 7.09 -9.32
CA ILE A 359 1.61 6.59 -10.44
C ILE A 359 2.62 5.56 -9.93
N ALA A 360 3.33 5.89 -8.85
CA ALA A 360 4.34 5.02 -8.25
C ALA A 360 3.76 3.69 -7.77
N GLU A 361 2.56 3.71 -7.19
CA GLU A 361 1.82 2.51 -6.76
C GLU A 361 1.50 1.62 -7.96
N LYS A 362 0.87 2.14 -9.02
CA LYS A 362 0.58 1.36 -10.24
C LYS A 362 1.83 0.75 -10.89
N VAL A 363 2.94 1.48 -10.88
CA VAL A 363 4.23 1.01 -11.41
C VAL A 363 4.86 -0.06 -10.50
N ALA A 364 4.80 0.13 -9.18
CA ALA A 364 5.29 -0.82 -8.20
C ALA A 364 4.53 -2.15 -8.26
N ASP A 365 3.20 -2.09 -8.41
CA ASP A 365 2.32 -3.23 -8.63
C ASP A 365 2.56 -3.92 -9.99
N GLY A 366 3.38 -3.30 -10.84
CA GLY A 366 3.68 -3.78 -12.17
C GLY A 366 2.46 -3.75 -13.07
N GLN A 367 1.44 -2.93 -12.81
CA GLN A 367 0.28 -2.78 -13.67
C GLN A 367 0.69 -2.10 -14.97
N THR A 368 1.39 -0.96 -14.85
CA THR A 368 1.89 -0.19 -15.99
C THR A 368 3.34 0.27 -15.81
N ASP A 369 4.01 0.58 -16.92
CA ASP A 369 5.28 1.31 -16.95
C ASP A 369 5.17 2.66 -17.70
N ARG A 370 3.99 2.99 -18.26
CA ARG A 370 3.72 4.25 -18.95
C ARG A 370 2.30 4.75 -18.69
N VAL A 371 2.17 6.05 -18.47
CA VAL A 371 0.89 6.64 -18.03
C VAL A 371 0.45 7.76 -18.96
N VAL A 372 -0.82 7.76 -19.32
CA VAL A 372 -1.54 8.95 -19.78
C VAL A 372 -2.20 9.58 -18.56
N LEU A 373 -1.80 10.80 -18.24
CA LEU A 373 -2.30 11.56 -17.10
C LEU A 373 -3.25 12.65 -17.60
N ASN A 374 -4.55 12.42 -17.44
CA ASN A 374 -5.59 13.36 -17.84
C ASN A 374 -5.94 14.30 -16.69
N LEU A 375 -5.57 15.58 -16.82
CA LEU A 375 -5.72 16.60 -15.78
C LEU A 375 -7.02 17.40 -15.89
N ALA A 376 -7.99 16.98 -16.70
CA ALA A 376 -9.26 17.69 -16.89
C ALA A 376 -9.96 18.04 -15.57
N ASP A 377 -9.92 17.13 -14.59
CA ASP A 377 -10.55 17.30 -13.27
C ASP A 377 -9.57 17.69 -12.15
N SER A 378 -8.28 17.87 -12.45
CA SER A 378 -7.25 18.12 -11.45
C SER A 378 -6.84 19.59 -11.42
N PRO A 379 -6.88 20.26 -10.26
CA PRO A 379 -6.36 21.61 -10.11
C PRO A 379 -4.82 21.67 -10.01
N VAL A 380 -4.10 20.56 -10.23
CA VAL A 380 -2.63 20.53 -10.10
C VAL A 380 -1.95 21.46 -11.10
N ASP A 381 -0.83 22.03 -10.67
CA ASP A 381 0.11 22.78 -11.51
C ASP A 381 1.09 21.80 -12.18
N VAL A 382 1.16 21.82 -13.51
CA VAL A 382 1.95 20.86 -14.30
C VAL A 382 3.45 21.00 -14.02
N GLU A 383 3.95 22.22 -13.80
CA GLU A 383 5.37 22.45 -13.53
C GLU A 383 5.77 21.99 -12.12
N ARG A 384 4.88 22.18 -11.13
CA ARG A 384 5.07 21.58 -9.80
C ARG A 384 5.05 20.06 -9.85
N LEU A 385 4.17 19.48 -10.68
CA LEU A 385 4.14 18.04 -10.89
C LEU A 385 5.41 17.53 -11.58
N ARG A 386 5.91 18.26 -12.58
CA ARG A 386 7.19 17.96 -13.25
C ARG A 386 8.34 17.98 -12.25
N GLY A 387 8.40 19.00 -11.39
CA GLY A 387 9.37 19.07 -10.28
C GLY A 387 9.27 17.87 -9.34
N GLN A 388 8.05 17.49 -8.94
CA GLN A 388 7.82 16.32 -8.08
C GLN A 388 8.32 15.01 -8.71
N MET A 389 8.11 14.80 -10.01
CA MET A 389 8.56 13.58 -10.72
C MET A 389 10.08 13.55 -10.88
N ARG A 390 10.71 14.71 -11.11
CA ARG A 390 12.17 14.85 -11.22
C ARG A 390 12.86 14.65 -9.88
N ASP A 391 12.38 15.30 -8.83
CA ASP A 391 13.01 15.30 -7.51
C ASP A 391 12.80 13.95 -6.80
N TRP A 392 11.77 13.20 -7.19
CA TRP A 392 11.45 11.87 -6.66
C TRP A 392 11.22 10.86 -7.80
N PRO A 393 12.28 10.36 -8.46
CA PRO A 393 12.14 9.43 -9.57
C PRO A 393 11.39 8.16 -9.19
N ILE A 394 10.51 7.68 -10.07
CA ILE A 394 9.75 6.43 -9.89
C ILE A 394 10.49 5.32 -10.61
N GLU A 395 11.05 4.37 -9.85
CA GLU A 395 11.76 3.22 -10.43
C GLU A 395 10.82 2.36 -11.28
N GLY A 396 11.19 2.13 -12.54
CA GLY A 396 10.40 1.35 -13.50
C GLY A 396 9.37 2.16 -14.30
N LEU A 397 9.13 3.42 -13.95
CA LEU A 397 8.34 4.31 -14.80
C LEU A 397 9.17 4.72 -16.01
N LYS A 398 8.60 4.55 -17.20
CA LYS A 398 9.23 4.86 -18.48
C LYS A 398 8.71 6.14 -19.10
N GLU A 399 7.44 6.48 -18.89
CA GLU A 399 6.83 7.62 -19.59
C GLU A 399 5.56 8.14 -18.92
N VAL A 400 5.35 9.46 -18.97
CA VAL A 400 4.10 10.12 -18.62
C VAL A 400 3.75 11.17 -19.67
N ILE A 401 2.68 10.91 -20.41
CA ILE A 401 2.04 11.87 -21.29
C ILE A 401 0.94 12.56 -20.49
N VAL A 402 0.89 13.89 -20.51
CA VAL A 402 -0.13 14.70 -19.85
C VAL A 402 -1.09 15.25 -20.88
N ILE A 403 -2.38 15.17 -20.58
CA ILE A 403 -3.43 15.96 -21.22
C ILE A 403 -3.82 17.04 -20.22
N ASP A 404 -3.51 18.30 -20.51
CA ASP A 404 -3.83 19.40 -19.61
C ASP A 404 -5.32 19.78 -19.68
N ARG A 405 -5.74 20.76 -18.86
CA ARG A 405 -7.15 21.21 -18.83
C ARG A 405 -7.64 21.88 -20.11
N THR A 406 -6.73 22.29 -21.00
CA THR A 406 -7.06 22.85 -22.32
C THR A 406 -7.18 21.77 -23.39
N GLY A 407 -6.82 20.52 -23.07
CA GLY A 407 -6.73 19.41 -24.01
C GLY A 407 -5.38 19.35 -24.74
N ALA A 408 -4.39 20.14 -24.33
CA ALA A 408 -3.05 20.08 -24.92
C ALA A 408 -2.30 18.84 -24.41
N VAL A 409 -1.63 18.15 -25.34
CA VAL A 409 -0.83 16.96 -25.05
C VAL A 409 0.63 17.37 -24.83
N LEU A 410 1.19 17.02 -23.67
CA LEU A 410 2.53 17.39 -23.23
C LEU A 410 3.29 16.18 -22.69
N HIS A 411 4.61 16.15 -22.83
CA HIS A 411 5.45 15.16 -22.14
C HIS A 411 5.86 15.67 -20.78
N LEU A 412 5.55 14.90 -19.73
CA LEU A 412 5.90 15.23 -18.35
C LEU A 412 7.17 14.51 -17.90
N TYR A 413 7.37 13.28 -18.37
CA TYR A 413 8.48 12.41 -17.99
C TYR A 413 8.71 11.31 -19.06
N PRO A 414 9.95 10.96 -19.41
CA PRO A 414 11.15 11.79 -19.23
C PRO A 414 10.96 13.18 -19.85
#